data_AF-A0A087CP79-F1
#
_entry.id   AF-A0A087CP79-F1
#
_cell.length_a   1.000
_cell.length_b   1.000
_cell.length_c   1.000
_cell.angle_alpha   90.00
_cell.angle_beta   90.00
_cell.angle_gamma   90.00
#
_symmetry.space_group_name_H-M   'P 1'
#
loop_
_entity.id
_entity.type
_entity.pdbx_description
1 polymer ?
#
loop_
_entity_poly.entity_id
_entity_poly.type
_entity_poly.pdbx_seq_one_letter_code
_entity_poly.pdbx_strand_id
1 'polypeptide(L)'
;MYTTRVREYGMLPSTGTVGDSYDNAMAESADGAYKTELVWRRKPFRDVGDLELATYQWVSWWNSKRLHASPDYRTPEQVETEYYTNQATQAASL
;
A
#
# COMPACT_ATOMS: atom_id res chain seq x y z
N MET A 1 -7.18 18.53 -12.62
CA MET A 1 -7.25 17.41 -13.58
C MET A 1 -7.34 16.03 -12.92
N TYR A 2 -6.76 15.78 -11.74
CA TYR A 2 -6.90 14.48 -11.05
C TYR A 2 -8.24 14.33 -10.28
N THR A 3 -8.65 15.35 -9.53
CA THR A 3 -9.87 15.33 -8.69
C THR A 3 -11.18 15.20 -9.47
N THR A 4 -11.21 15.67 -10.73
CA THR A 4 -12.38 15.61 -11.59
C THR A 4 -12.73 14.17 -11.96
N ARG A 5 -11.73 13.35 -12.31
CA ARG A 5 -11.92 11.97 -12.79
C ARG A 5 -12.27 11.00 -11.66
N VAL A 6 -11.72 11.22 -10.46
CA VAL A 6 -12.05 10.45 -9.25
C VAL A 6 -13.54 10.62 -8.90
N ARG A 7 -14.07 11.85 -9.01
CA ARG A 7 -15.50 12.13 -8.80
C ARG A 7 -16.41 11.50 -9.86
N GLU A 8 -15.95 11.39 -11.11
CA GLU A 8 -16.70 10.72 -12.18
C GLU A 8 -16.93 9.24 -11.89
N TYR A 9 -16.02 8.58 -11.17
CA TYR A 9 -16.17 7.19 -10.72
C TYR A 9 -16.87 7.06 -9.35
N GLY A 10 -17.49 8.13 -8.85
CA GLY A 10 -18.17 8.12 -7.55
C GLY A 10 -17.24 8.03 -6.34
N MET A 11 -15.93 8.19 -6.54
CA MET A 11 -14.95 8.17 -5.47
C MET A 11 -14.79 9.60 -4.90
N LEU A 12 -14.65 9.70 -3.59
CA LEU A 12 -14.32 10.96 -2.94
C LEU A 12 -12.80 11.18 -3.05
N PRO A 13 -12.33 12.30 -3.65
CA PRO A 13 -10.91 12.59 -3.65
C PRO A 13 -10.49 12.91 -2.21
N SER A 14 -9.72 11.99 -1.60
CA SER A 14 -9.05 12.23 -0.31
C SER A 14 -7.81 13.10 -0.56
N THR A 15 -8.04 14.37 -0.86
CA THR A 15 -7.04 15.41 -0.63
C THR A 15 -7.36 15.95 0.76
N GLY A 16 -6.73 15.37 1.79
CA GLY A 16 -6.94 15.77 3.18
C GLY A 16 -6.77 17.29 3.37
N THR A 17 -7.39 17.81 4.42
CA THR A 17 -7.14 19.19 4.88
C THR A 17 -5.65 19.32 5.24
N VAL A 18 -5.06 20.52 5.07
CA VAL A 18 -3.65 20.75 5.47
C VAL A 18 -3.46 20.30 6.92
N GLY A 19 -2.61 19.30 7.14
CA GLY A 19 -2.31 18.75 8.47
C GLY A 19 -2.91 17.37 8.78
N ASP A 20 -3.80 16.83 7.94
CA ASP A 20 -4.30 15.45 8.06
C ASP A 20 -3.66 14.55 6.99
N SER A 21 -2.39 14.22 7.20
CA SER A 21 -1.58 13.46 6.26
C SER A 21 -1.46 11.99 6.63
N TYR A 22 -2.34 11.44 7.46
CA TYR A 22 -2.16 10.08 8.00
C TYR A 22 -2.13 9.03 6.88
N ASP A 23 -3.06 9.16 5.92
CA ASP A 23 -3.12 8.33 4.72
C ASP A 23 -1.85 8.50 3.85
N ASN A 24 -1.33 9.72 3.75
CA ASN A 24 -0.17 10.03 2.94
C ASN A 24 1.15 9.58 3.60
N ALA A 25 1.26 9.67 4.93
CA ALA A 25 2.47 9.30 5.67
C ALA A 25 2.76 7.80 5.55
N MET A 26 1.73 6.95 5.57
CA MET A 26 1.88 5.52 5.34
C MET A 26 2.32 5.24 3.90
N ALA A 27 1.68 5.86 2.91
CA ALA A 27 2.04 5.71 1.50
C ALA A 27 3.49 6.17 1.24
N GLU A 28 3.88 7.33 1.79
CA GLU A 28 5.24 7.88 1.68
C GLU A 28 6.29 6.97 2.33
N SER A 29 5.96 6.34 3.46
CA SER A 29 6.86 5.40 4.12
C SER A 29 7.10 4.14 3.27
N ALA A 30 6.06 3.61 2.62
CA ALA A 30 6.17 2.47 1.71
C ALA A 30 6.99 2.84 0.46
N ASP A 31 6.75 4.02 -0.12
CA ASP A 31 7.51 4.55 -1.25
C ASP A 31 9.00 4.77 -0.92
N GLY A 32 9.28 5.29 0.27
CA GLY A 32 10.63 5.48 0.78
C GLY A 32 11.38 4.16 0.95
N ALA A 33 10.70 3.15 1.51
CA ALA A 33 11.25 1.81 1.66
C ALA A 33 11.48 1.14 0.29
N TYR A 34 10.53 1.24 -0.64
CA TYR A 34 10.67 0.74 -2.01
C TYR A 34 11.92 1.31 -2.70
N LYS A 35 12.08 2.64 -2.68
CA LYS A 35 13.24 3.31 -3.29
C LYS A 35 14.53 2.86 -2.62
N THR A 36 14.58 2.78 -1.29
CA THR A 36 15.79 2.43 -0.53
C THR A 36 16.18 0.96 -0.69
N GLU A 37 15.22 0.05 -0.54
CA GLU A 37 15.48 -1.38 -0.44
C GLU A 37 15.56 -2.06 -1.80
N LEU A 38 14.76 -1.61 -2.77
CA LEU A 38 14.77 -2.17 -4.11
C LEU A 38 15.67 -1.35 -5.03
N VAL A 39 15.29 -0.10 -5.29
CA VAL A 39 15.91 0.69 -6.36
C VAL A 39 17.37 0.99 -6.05
N TRP A 40 17.66 1.49 -4.84
CA TRP A 40 19.03 1.90 -4.50
C TRP A 40 19.97 0.74 -4.20
N ARG A 41 19.49 -0.35 -3.59
CA ARG A 41 20.33 -1.50 -3.23
C ARG A 41 20.51 -2.51 -4.36
N ARG A 42 19.57 -2.61 -5.30
CA ARG A 42 19.62 -3.60 -6.39
C ARG A 42 20.01 -3.03 -7.75
N LYS A 43 20.21 -1.71 -7.87
CA LYS A 43 20.80 -1.13 -9.08
C LYS A 43 22.23 -1.69 -9.34
N PRO A 44 22.70 -1.72 -10.59
CA PRO A 44 21.97 -1.33 -11.81
C PRO A 44 20.99 -2.42 -12.28
N PHE A 45 19.88 -1.98 -12.86
CA PHE A 45 18.96 -2.86 -13.60
C PHE A 45 19.35 -2.85 -15.08
N ARG A 46 19.19 -3.99 -15.77
CA ARG A 46 19.57 -4.11 -17.17
C ARG A 46 18.62 -3.37 -18.11
N ASP A 47 17.33 -3.46 -17.83
CA ASP A 47 16.24 -2.88 -18.61
C ASP A 47 15.02 -2.62 -17.72
N VAL A 48 13.97 -2.01 -18.29
CA VAL A 48 12.73 -1.70 -17.56
C VAL A 48 11.99 -2.96 -17.12
N GLY A 49 12.03 -4.04 -17.90
CA GLY A 49 11.36 -5.29 -17.55
C GLY A 49 11.98 -5.96 -16.32
N ASP A 50 13.30 -5.86 -16.18
CA ASP A 50 14.03 -6.32 -14.98
C ASP A 50 13.59 -5.54 -13.72
N LEU A 51 13.39 -4.22 -13.84
CA LEU A 51 12.86 -3.39 -12.77
C LEU A 51 11.41 -3.72 -12.45
N GLU A 52 10.56 -3.93 -13.46
CA GLU A 52 9.14 -4.29 -13.28
C GLU A 52 8.99 -5.62 -12.55
N LEU A 53 9.77 -6.64 -12.94
CA LEU A 53 9.78 -7.94 -12.27
C LEU A 53 10.24 -7.80 -10.82
N ALA A 54 11.32 -7.05 -10.59
CA ALA A 54 11.84 -6.80 -9.25
C ALA A 54 10.81 -6.04 -8.37
N THR A 55 10.07 -5.12 -8.98
CA THR A 55 8.98 -4.37 -8.34
C THR A 55 7.84 -5.30 -7.94
N TYR A 56 7.37 -6.15 -8.86
CA TYR A 56 6.33 -7.13 -8.58
C TYR A 56 6.70 -8.04 -7.41
N GLN A 57 7.93 -8.56 -7.40
CA GLN A 57 8.43 -9.40 -6.32
C GLN A 57 8.51 -8.64 -4.99
N TRP A 58 8.98 -7.39 -5.02
CA TRP A 58 9.08 -6.56 -3.82
C TRP A 58 7.70 -6.25 -3.23
N VAL A 59 6.73 -5.87 -4.06
CA VAL A 59 5.35 -5.58 -3.63
C VAL A 59 4.69 -6.84 -3.07
N SER A 60 4.85 -7.99 -3.74
CA SER A 60 4.34 -9.27 -3.24
C SER A 60 4.93 -9.60 -1.86
N TRP A 61 6.25 -9.46 -1.69
CA TRP A 61 6.91 -9.67 -0.40
C TRP A 61 6.46 -8.68 0.67
N TRP A 62 6.36 -7.39 0.34
CA TRP A 62 5.92 -6.34 1.27
C TRP A 62 4.52 -6.61 1.85
N ASN A 63 3.59 -7.07 1.00
CA ASN A 63 2.20 -7.30 1.38
C ASN A 63 1.95 -8.66 2.07
N SER A 64 2.67 -9.72 1.68
CA SER A 64 2.36 -11.09 2.13
C SER A 64 3.36 -11.66 3.15
N LYS A 65 4.57 -11.09 3.26
CA LYS A 65 5.67 -11.70 4.05
C LYS A 65 6.40 -10.74 4.97
N ARG A 66 6.46 -9.45 4.64
CA ARG A 66 7.12 -8.46 5.49
C ARG A 66 6.26 -8.19 6.72
N LEU A 67 6.86 -8.41 7.90
CA LEU A 67 6.26 -8.01 9.16
C LEU A 67 6.49 -6.51 9.37
N HIS A 68 5.42 -5.81 9.75
CA HIS A 68 5.48 -4.38 10.04
C HIS A 68 5.28 -4.15 11.54
N ALA A 69 6.15 -3.35 12.16
CA ALA A 69 6.10 -3.12 13.60
C ALA A 69 4.75 -2.51 14.05
N SER A 70 4.23 -1.58 13.25
CA SER A 70 2.81 -1.21 13.24
C SER A 70 2.21 -2.05 12.13
N PRO A 71 1.46 -3.15 12.37
CA PRO A 71 0.43 -3.41 13.39
C PRO A 71 0.66 -4.77 14.11
N ASP A 72 1.41 -4.77 15.20
CA ASP A 72 1.74 -5.97 15.98
C ASP A 72 2.45 -7.07 15.18
N TYR A 73 3.38 -6.68 14.29
CA TYR A 73 4.15 -7.62 13.46
C TYR A 73 3.29 -8.49 12.55
N ARG A 74 2.19 -7.95 12.03
CA ARG A 74 1.36 -8.57 10.98
C ARG A 74 1.72 -8.04 9.60
N THR A 75 1.36 -8.80 8.57
CA THR A 75 1.44 -8.37 7.18
C THR A 75 0.18 -7.58 6.77
N PRO A 76 0.25 -6.70 5.76
CA PRO A 76 -0.92 -6.00 5.26
C PRO A 76 -2.05 -6.96 4.84
N GLU A 77 -1.71 -8.07 4.18
CA GLU A 77 -2.66 -9.11 3.77
C GLU A 77 -3.41 -9.71 4.97
N GLN A 78 -2.73 -9.96 6.09
CA GLN A 78 -3.36 -10.47 7.31
C GLN A 78 -4.36 -9.46 7.88
N VAL A 79 -3.95 -8.19 7.98
CA VAL A 79 -4.82 -7.11 8.50
C VAL A 79 -6.05 -6.92 7.61
N GLU A 80 -5.87 -6.93 6.29
CA GLU A 80 -6.96 -6.80 5.33
C GLU A 80 -7.94 -7.99 5.43
N THR A 81 -7.41 -9.21 5.54
CA THR A 81 -8.21 -10.44 5.71
C THR A 81 -9.05 -10.39 7.00
N GLU A 82 -8.44 -9.99 8.12
CA GLU A 82 -9.13 -9.83 9.41
C GLU A 82 -10.22 -8.77 9.31
N TYR A 83 -9.93 -7.62 8.69
CA TYR A 83 -10.89 -6.54 8.51
C TYR A 83 -12.14 -7.00 7.76
N TYR A 84 -11.99 -7.64 6.60
CA TYR A 84 -13.14 -8.10 5.81
C TYR A 84 -13.90 -9.25 6.49
N THR A 85 -13.20 -10.14 7.20
CA THR A 85 -13.84 -11.20 7.99
C THR A 85 -14.73 -10.61 9.10
N ASN A 86 -14.23 -9.59 9.79
CA ASN A 86 -14.96 -8.90 10.85
C ASN A 86 -16.15 -8.12 10.30
N GLN A 87 -16.00 -7.46 9.14
CA GLN A 87 -17.12 -6.78 8.47
C GLN A 87 -18.21 -7.75 8.02
N ALA A 88 -17.83 -8.88 7.42
CA ALA A 88 -18.78 -9.91 6.98
C ALA A 88 -19.54 -10.50 8.18
N THR A 89 -18.84 -10.71 9.31
CA THR A 89 -19.46 -11.20 10.55
C THR A 89 -20.46 -10.19 11.11
N GLN A 90 -20.10 -8.90 11.16
CA GLN A 90 -21.01 -7.83 11.59
C GLN A 90 -22.24 -7.72 10.71
N ALA A 91 -22.07 -7.79 9.38
CA ALA A 91 -23.18 -7.75 8.43
C ALA A 91 -24.11 -8.97 8.55
N ALA A 92 -23.59 -10.15 8.90
CA ALA A 92 -24.38 -11.36 9.10
C ALA A 92 -25.10 -11.41 10.46
N SER A 93 -24.70 -10.57 11.42
CA SER A 93 -25.33 -10.44 12.74
C SER A 93 -26.45 -9.39 12.81
N LEU A 94 -26.74 -8.71 11.70
CA LEU A 94 -27.87 -7.78 11.51
C LEU A 94 -29.04 -8.49 10.82
#